data_AF-A0A960MXL7-F1
#
_entry.id   AF-A0A960MXL7-F1
#
_cell.length_a   1.000
_cell.length_b   1.000
_cell.length_c   1.000
_cell.angle_alpha   90.00
_cell.angle_beta   90.00
_cell.angle_gamma   90.00
#
_symmetry.space_group_name_H-M   'P 1'
#
loop_
_entity.id
_entity.type
_entity.pdbx_description
1 polymer ?
#
loop_
_entity_poly.entity_id
_entity_poly.type
_entity_poly.pdbx_seq_one_letter_code
_entity_poly.pdbx_strand_id
1 'polypeptide(L)'
;PLVLGNDDWSLIQEGLIQRATLFERLLEDIYTSRSLLSEGLLPPELIFANERFLRPCVGLRPPGGRRLPFYAADLVRSPDGQWWVVSDRAQAPSGMGYALENRVVIGRMLMPEVARECQLVRMAGFFEMLRESLAAAAPRPSAQPHVVLLTPGPLNETYFEHAYLARYLGITLAEGEDLTVRDDRVYLKTLEGLRQVDVIWRRVDEGFCDPLELRSDSQLGVSGLLQAIRAGNVAVLNPPGSGVIEAPALLAFLPGLCERLLGEPLKIPSVATWWCGQEKPCQAALAQIDRLVVKHAFQKGVPVRFGRSENAQSRSALTALIQNRPGDYVAQEEIPYSSAPVWDGKGFIARQVALRVFLVADGDSFVVMPGGLTRVTGDGQNRPGISMQQGSGSKDTWVLSDRAHEPQLPGIRNRFPVVIRRRAAQFSSRVADNLFWIGRYGERSEFATRLLRCVISRLTAESGFGALTEIGPAWDFLISLGHLDAPACHSEPLAHGYGPLELALKAAVFDGRRAGSLLELNDQLLRLGRISRDALSLDTWRI
;
A
#
# COMPACT_ATOMS: atom_id res chain seq x y z
N PRO A 1 -10.26 -16.02 12.26
CA PRO A 1 -10.87 -15.18 11.19
C PRO A 1 -11.89 -14.23 11.81
N LEU A 2 -12.29 -13.17 11.11
CA LEU A 2 -13.55 -12.46 11.38
C LEU A 2 -14.61 -13.05 10.43
N VAL A 3 -15.73 -13.55 10.95
CA VAL A 3 -16.77 -14.22 10.16
C VAL A 3 -17.99 -13.31 10.06
N LEU A 4 -18.48 -13.10 8.85
CA LEU A 4 -19.65 -12.28 8.53
C LEU A 4 -20.69 -13.13 7.83
N GLY A 5 -21.95 -13.02 8.28
CA GLY A 5 -23.09 -13.65 7.64
C GLY A 5 -23.50 -12.93 6.35
N ASN A 6 -24.32 -13.58 5.53
CA ASN A 6 -24.76 -13.08 4.24
C ASN A 6 -25.61 -11.79 4.36
N ASP A 7 -26.45 -11.68 5.39
CA ASP A 7 -27.30 -10.50 5.63
C ASP A 7 -26.46 -9.26 5.99
N ASP A 8 -25.54 -9.39 6.96
CA ASP A 8 -24.59 -8.35 7.34
C ASP A 8 -23.78 -7.89 6.12
N TRP A 9 -23.32 -8.84 5.30
CA TRP A 9 -22.52 -8.54 4.11
C TRP A 9 -23.33 -7.86 3.00
N SER A 10 -24.58 -8.27 2.77
CA SER A 10 -25.46 -7.67 1.77
C SER A 10 -25.75 -6.20 2.09
N LEU A 11 -25.98 -5.87 3.37
CA LEU A 11 -26.11 -4.49 3.83
C LEU A 11 -24.84 -3.68 3.56
N ILE A 12 -23.67 -4.22 3.92
CA ILE A 12 -22.38 -3.58 3.66
C ILE A 12 -22.18 -3.34 2.16
N GLN A 13 -22.47 -4.34 1.33
CA GLN A 13 -22.30 -4.25 -0.11
C GLN A 13 -23.17 -3.13 -0.71
N GLU A 14 -24.46 -3.12 -0.42
CA GLU A 14 -25.38 -2.10 -0.94
C GLU A 14 -25.02 -0.68 -0.47
N GLY A 15 -24.72 -0.53 0.83
CA GLY A 15 -24.39 0.78 1.39
C GLY A 15 -23.07 1.35 0.89
N LEU A 16 -22.06 0.49 0.68
CA LEU A 16 -20.78 0.94 0.12
C LEU A 16 -20.87 1.24 -1.38
N ILE A 17 -21.70 0.52 -2.15
CA ILE A 17 -21.96 0.87 -3.57
C ILE A 17 -22.64 2.23 -3.66
N GLN A 18 -23.66 2.49 -2.83
CA GLN A 18 -24.32 3.80 -2.76
C GLN A 18 -23.31 4.90 -2.42
N ARG A 19 -22.50 4.67 -1.39
CA ARG A 19 -21.50 5.63 -0.92
C ARG A 19 -20.41 5.92 -1.96
N ALA A 20 -19.91 4.90 -2.65
CA ALA A 20 -18.96 5.08 -3.75
C ALA A 20 -19.56 5.88 -4.91
N THR A 21 -20.83 5.62 -5.24
CA THR A 21 -21.59 6.35 -6.27
C THR A 21 -21.80 7.81 -5.88
N LEU A 22 -22.11 8.08 -4.61
CA LEU A 22 -22.21 9.44 -4.06
C LEU A 22 -20.88 10.19 -4.23
N PHE A 23 -19.76 9.55 -3.86
CA PHE A 23 -18.44 10.14 -3.95
C PHE A 23 -17.96 10.35 -5.38
N GLU A 24 -18.28 9.45 -6.31
CA GLU A 24 -18.05 9.64 -7.74
C GLU A 24 -18.74 10.91 -8.25
N ARG A 25 -20.04 11.09 -7.95
CA ARG A 25 -20.80 12.29 -8.33
C ARG A 25 -20.27 13.56 -7.66
N LEU A 26 -19.87 13.47 -6.39
CA LEU A 26 -19.29 14.58 -5.65
C LEU A 26 -17.96 15.03 -6.27
N LEU A 27 -17.08 14.08 -6.63
CA LEU A 27 -15.83 14.39 -7.32
C LEU A 27 -16.08 15.01 -8.70
N GLU A 28 -17.07 14.52 -9.44
CA GLU A 28 -17.43 15.10 -10.74
C GLU A 28 -17.87 16.55 -10.58
N ASP A 29 -18.75 16.85 -9.61
CA ASP A 29 -19.18 18.23 -9.36
C ASP A 29 -18.03 19.14 -8.92
N ILE A 30 -17.21 18.72 -7.95
CA ILE A 30 -16.09 19.53 -7.40
C ILE A 30 -15.12 19.96 -8.50
N TYR A 31 -14.82 19.08 -9.46
CA TYR A 31 -13.84 19.36 -10.52
C TYR A 31 -14.47 19.90 -11.82
N THR A 32 -15.80 20.04 -11.89
CA THR A 32 -16.49 20.59 -13.06
C THR A 32 -17.43 21.75 -12.70
N SER A 33 -18.74 21.51 -12.59
CA SER A 33 -19.82 22.48 -12.41
C SER A 33 -19.76 23.21 -11.07
N ARG A 34 -19.31 22.54 -10.00
CA ARG A 34 -19.32 23.05 -8.63
C ARG A 34 -20.70 23.57 -8.20
N SER A 35 -21.76 22.90 -8.65
CA SER A 35 -23.14 23.28 -8.35
C SER A 35 -23.41 23.18 -6.84
N LEU A 36 -22.83 22.18 -6.16
CA LEU A 36 -23.01 21.98 -4.71
C LEU A 36 -22.46 23.15 -3.89
N LEU A 37 -21.41 23.81 -4.39
CA LEU A 37 -20.88 25.04 -3.78
C LEU A 37 -21.81 26.22 -4.04
N SER A 38 -22.31 26.36 -5.27
CA SER A 38 -23.21 27.46 -5.65
C SER A 38 -24.60 27.37 -5.01
N GLU A 39 -25.09 26.16 -4.77
CA GLU A 39 -26.37 25.87 -4.09
C GLU A 39 -26.25 25.99 -2.56
N GLY A 40 -25.05 26.21 -2.02
CA GLY A 40 -24.81 26.36 -0.58
C GLY A 40 -24.89 25.05 0.22
N LEU A 41 -24.90 23.89 -0.46
CA LEU A 41 -24.89 22.57 0.18
C LEU A 41 -23.53 22.20 0.74
N LEU A 42 -22.46 22.71 0.10
CA LEU A 42 -21.09 22.57 0.57
C LEU A 42 -20.44 23.94 0.77
N PRO A 43 -19.86 24.20 1.96
CA PRO A 43 -19.10 25.42 2.20
C PRO A 43 -17.85 25.49 1.31
N PRO A 44 -17.60 26.59 0.58
CA PRO A 44 -16.40 26.75 -0.26
C PRO A 44 -15.09 26.53 0.50
N GLU A 45 -15.04 26.95 1.76
CA GLU A 45 -13.87 26.79 2.64
C GLU A 45 -13.48 25.32 2.83
N LEU A 46 -14.46 24.41 2.87
CA LEU A 46 -14.22 22.97 3.03
C LEU A 46 -13.46 22.38 1.83
N ILE A 47 -13.66 22.93 0.64
CA ILE A 47 -13.02 22.44 -0.59
C ILE A 47 -11.73 23.21 -0.87
N PHE A 48 -11.76 24.54 -0.84
CA PHE A 48 -10.63 25.37 -1.25
C PHE A 48 -9.51 25.46 -0.22
N ALA A 49 -9.79 25.23 1.07
CA ALA A 49 -8.76 25.12 2.10
C ALA A 49 -8.12 23.72 2.16
N ASN A 50 -8.74 22.71 1.52
CA ASN A 50 -8.22 21.36 1.52
C ASN A 50 -7.01 21.27 0.58
N GLU A 51 -5.83 20.97 1.13
CA GLU A 51 -4.58 20.78 0.37
C GLU A 51 -4.67 19.69 -0.70
N ARG A 52 -5.64 18.76 -0.56
CA ARG A 52 -5.90 17.67 -1.51
C ARG A 52 -6.80 18.09 -2.67
N PHE A 53 -7.37 19.29 -2.63
CA PHE A 53 -8.02 19.88 -3.78
C PHE A 53 -6.96 20.41 -4.75
N LEU A 54 -6.75 19.69 -5.85
CA LEU A 54 -5.74 20.04 -6.83
C LEU A 54 -6.33 20.97 -7.90
N ARG A 55 -6.05 22.27 -7.80
CA ARG A 55 -6.46 23.27 -8.81
C ARG A 55 -6.06 22.87 -10.25
N PRO A 56 -4.86 22.31 -10.53
CA PRO A 56 -4.49 21.87 -11.87
C PRO A 56 -5.38 20.76 -12.47
N CYS A 57 -6.17 20.08 -11.64
CA CYS A 57 -7.09 19.01 -12.05
C CYS A 57 -8.51 19.50 -12.34
N VAL A 58 -8.81 20.79 -12.15
CA VAL A 58 -10.13 21.36 -12.50
C VAL A 58 -10.34 21.27 -14.01
N GLY A 59 -11.49 20.74 -14.43
CA GLY A 59 -11.82 20.49 -15.83
C GLY A 59 -11.12 19.27 -16.45
N LEU A 60 -10.22 18.61 -15.72
CA LEU A 60 -9.57 17.39 -16.20
C LEU A 60 -10.60 16.27 -16.32
N ARG A 61 -10.69 15.65 -17.50
CA ARG A 61 -11.56 14.49 -17.75
C ARG A 61 -10.67 13.24 -17.84
N PRO A 62 -10.69 12.35 -16.83
CA PRO A 62 -9.91 11.13 -16.87
C PRO A 62 -10.30 10.27 -18.08
N PRO A 63 -9.33 9.69 -18.82
CA PRO A 63 -9.64 8.62 -19.76
C PRO A 63 -10.37 7.48 -19.06
N GLY A 64 -11.44 6.96 -19.68
CA GLY A 64 -12.35 6.00 -19.06
C GLY A 64 -13.52 6.64 -18.27
N GLY A 65 -13.56 7.97 -18.15
CA GLY A 65 -14.74 8.72 -17.69
C GLY A 65 -15.04 8.69 -16.19
N ARG A 66 -14.35 7.85 -15.40
CA ARG A 66 -14.57 7.75 -13.94
C ARG A 66 -13.50 8.48 -13.15
N ARG A 67 -13.91 9.18 -12.09
CA ARG A 67 -13.03 9.88 -11.13
C ARG A 67 -12.66 9.05 -9.92
N LEU A 68 -13.44 8.02 -9.59
CA LEU A 68 -13.21 7.14 -8.45
C LEU A 68 -13.33 5.66 -8.87
N PRO A 69 -12.48 5.16 -9.78
CA PRO A 69 -12.56 3.77 -10.21
C PRO A 69 -12.17 2.76 -9.12
N PHE A 70 -11.47 3.18 -8.08
CA PHE A 70 -11.13 2.33 -6.94
C PHE A 70 -11.44 3.05 -5.62
N TYR A 71 -12.10 2.39 -4.68
CA TYR A 71 -12.52 3.02 -3.43
C TYR A 71 -12.40 2.03 -2.28
N ALA A 72 -12.17 2.53 -1.06
CA ALA A 72 -12.28 1.70 0.13
C ALA A 72 -12.89 2.46 1.29
N ALA A 73 -13.57 1.74 2.17
CA ALA A 73 -14.17 2.28 3.37
C ALA A 73 -13.67 1.52 4.60
N ASP A 74 -13.40 2.26 5.67
CA ASP A 74 -13.11 1.72 7.00
C ASP A 74 -14.41 1.66 7.81
N LEU A 75 -14.89 0.44 8.09
CA LEU A 75 -16.09 0.16 8.85
C LEU A 75 -15.76 -0.35 10.24
N VAL A 76 -16.64 0.00 11.19
CA VAL A 76 -16.68 -0.60 12.53
C VAL A 76 -18.09 -1.06 12.81
N ARG A 77 -18.20 -2.13 13.60
CA ARG A 77 -19.47 -2.58 14.15
C ARG A 77 -19.57 -2.07 15.57
N SER A 78 -20.64 -1.37 15.92
CA SER A 78 -20.91 -0.95 17.30
C SER A 78 -21.48 -2.12 18.12
N PRO A 79 -21.48 -2.03 19.47
CA PRO A 79 -21.95 -3.11 20.34
C PRO A 79 -23.45 -3.44 20.19
N ASP A 80 -24.24 -2.50 19.68
CA ASP A 80 -25.65 -2.67 19.31
C ASP A 80 -25.85 -3.44 17.99
N GLY A 81 -24.75 -3.83 17.32
CA GLY A 81 -24.75 -4.61 16.10
C GLY A 81 -24.78 -3.78 14.82
N GLN A 82 -24.94 -2.46 14.90
CA GLN A 82 -24.98 -1.57 13.73
C GLN A 82 -23.60 -1.36 13.11
N TRP A 83 -23.58 -1.08 11.80
CA TRP A 83 -22.36 -0.80 11.05
C TRP A 83 -22.21 0.71 10.80
N TRP A 84 -21.00 1.21 10.98
CA TRP A 84 -20.67 2.63 10.82
C TRP A 84 -19.45 2.79 9.93
N VAL A 85 -19.50 3.74 8.99
CA VAL A 85 -18.31 4.16 8.23
C VAL A 85 -17.54 5.21 9.01
N VAL A 86 -16.29 4.90 9.35
CA VAL A 86 -15.40 5.78 10.14
C VAL A 86 -14.52 6.64 9.25
N SER A 87 -14.08 6.09 8.10
CA SER A 87 -13.31 6.88 7.13
C SER A 87 -13.33 6.30 5.73
N ASP A 88 -13.22 7.19 4.76
CA ASP A 88 -13.21 6.90 3.32
C ASP A 88 -11.80 6.98 2.75
N ARG A 89 -11.51 6.15 1.75
CA ARG A 89 -10.23 6.08 1.05
C ARG A 89 -10.46 6.12 -0.46
N ALA A 90 -9.89 7.12 -1.09
CA ALA A 90 -10.06 7.48 -2.49
C ALA A 90 -8.74 7.89 -3.17
N GLN A 91 -7.65 8.08 -2.43
CA GLN A 91 -6.36 8.48 -3.00
C GLN A 91 -5.62 7.25 -3.55
N ALA A 92 -5.08 6.43 -2.64
CA ALA A 92 -4.42 5.17 -2.94
C ALA A 92 -4.69 4.17 -1.78
N PRO A 93 -5.89 3.55 -1.72
CA PRO A 93 -6.27 2.70 -0.60
C PRO A 93 -5.38 1.46 -0.49
N SER A 94 -4.65 1.30 0.62
CA SER A 94 -3.86 0.11 0.94
C SER A 94 -4.64 -0.89 1.81
N GLY A 95 -4.17 -2.13 1.83
CA GLY A 95 -4.63 -3.23 2.67
C GLY A 95 -5.13 -4.44 1.87
N MET A 96 -5.33 -4.30 0.56
CA MET A 96 -5.95 -5.34 -0.27
C MET A 96 -4.99 -6.51 -0.51
N GLY A 97 -3.70 -6.23 -0.73
CA GLY A 97 -2.67 -7.27 -0.84
C GLY A 97 -2.54 -8.09 0.45
N TYR A 98 -2.66 -7.45 1.61
CA TYR A 98 -2.69 -8.13 2.91
C TYR A 98 -3.94 -9.00 3.08
N ALA A 99 -5.12 -8.51 2.67
CA ALA A 99 -6.35 -9.30 2.72
C ALA A 99 -6.24 -10.58 1.86
N LEU A 100 -5.66 -10.46 0.66
CA LEU A 100 -5.41 -11.59 -0.23
C LEU A 100 -4.37 -12.56 0.34
N GLU A 101 -3.23 -12.07 0.83
CA GLU A 101 -2.20 -12.95 1.42
C GLU A 101 -2.71 -13.66 2.67
N ASN A 102 -3.50 -12.97 3.52
CA ASN A 102 -4.17 -13.59 4.66
C ASN A 102 -5.05 -14.76 4.21
N ARG A 103 -5.87 -14.57 3.17
CA ARG A 103 -6.71 -15.65 2.63
C ARG A 103 -5.89 -16.81 2.06
N VAL A 104 -4.79 -16.52 1.37
CA VAL A 104 -3.89 -17.55 0.81
C VAL A 104 -3.19 -18.35 1.90
N VAL A 105 -2.66 -17.69 2.93
CA VAL A 105 -1.99 -18.34 4.07
C VAL A 105 -3.00 -19.19 4.86
N ILE A 106 -4.15 -18.62 5.19
CA ILE A 106 -5.20 -19.31 5.94
C ILE A 106 -5.74 -20.50 5.14
N GLY A 107 -6.00 -20.35 3.84
CA GLY A 107 -6.45 -21.45 2.99
C GLY A 107 -5.41 -22.57 2.79
N ARG A 108 -4.13 -22.30 3.06
CA ARG A 108 -3.06 -23.34 3.08
C ARG A 108 -2.91 -24.00 4.45
N MET A 109 -3.05 -23.24 5.54
CA MET A 109 -2.84 -23.72 6.92
C MET A 109 -4.07 -24.41 7.52
N LEU A 110 -5.25 -23.78 7.41
CA LEU A 110 -6.51 -24.37 7.81
C LEU A 110 -6.94 -25.29 6.67
N MET A 111 -6.88 -26.61 6.90
CA MET A 111 -7.14 -27.67 5.93
C MET A 111 -8.34 -27.40 5.00
N PRO A 112 -8.38 -27.98 3.78
CA PRO A 112 -9.46 -27.79 2.81
C PRO A 112 -10.88 -28.04 3.34
N GLU A 113 -11.00 -28.81 4.42
CA GLU A 113 -12.26 -29.24 5.04
C GLU A 113 -13.06 -28.06 5.63
N VAL A 114 -12.42 -27.21 6.44
CA VAL A 114 -13.10 -26.04 7.05
C VAL A 114 -13.56 -25.04 5.99
N ALA A 115 -12.76 -24.85 4.94
CA ALA A 115 -13.13 -23.96 3.84
C ALA A 115 -14.31 -24.49 3.01
N ARG A 116 -14.46 -25.82 2.88
CA ARG A 116 -15.62 -26.45 2.21
C ARG A 116 -16.87 -26.39 3.07
N GLU A 117 -16.75 -26.60 4.38
CA GLU A 117 -17.88 -26.56 5.31
C GLU A 117 -18.46 -25.14 5.46
N CYS A 118 -17.61 -24.11 5.47
CA CYS A 118 -18.04 -22.73 5.67
C CYS A 118 -18.55 -22.00 4.40
N GLN A 119 -18.67 -22.67 3.24
CA GLN A 119 -19.15 -22.07 1.97
C GLN A 119 -18.62 -20.65 1.70
N LEU A 120 -17.29 -20.47 1.82
CA LEU A 120 -16.67 -19.16 1.73
C LEU A 120 -16.77 -18.56 0.30
N VAL A 121 -17.20 -17.31 0.21
CA VAL A 121 -17.16 -16.57 -1.06
C VAL A 121 -15.70 -16.35 -1.48
N ARG A 122 -15.40 -16.59 -2.77
CA ARG A 122 -14.05 -16.45 -3.34
C ARG A 122 -13.74 -14.99 -3.69
N MET A 123 -12.55 -14.53 -3.30
CA MET A 123 -12.04 -13.19 -3.65
C MET A 123 -11.55 -13.07 -5.10
N ALA A 124 -11.29 -14.17 -5.81
CA ALA A 124 -10.70 -14.16 -7.14
C ALA A 124 -11.49 -13.32 -8.16
N GLY A 125 -12.83 -13.40 -8.12
CA GLY A 125 -13.70 -12.64 -9.03
C GLY A 125 -13.56 -11.11 -8.89
N PHE A 126 -13.23 -10.62 -7.69
CA PHE A 126 -12.95 -9.20 -7.48
C PHE A 126 -11.65 -8.78 -8.18
N PHE A 127 -10.60 -9.60 -8.12
CA PHE A 127 -9.32 -9.29 -8.80
C PHE A 127 -9.42 -9.45 -10.32
N GLU A 128 -10.26 -10.36 -10.81
CA GLU A 128 -10.65 -10.41 -12.22
C GLU A 128 -11.28 -9.08 -12.65
N MET A 129 -12.28 -8.61 -11.90
CA MET A 129 -12.95 -7.33 -12.16
C MET A 129 -11.97 -6.15 -12.06
N LEU A 130 -11.05 -6.15 -11.11
CA LEU A 130 -10.02 -5.11 -11.01
C LEU A 130 -9.14 -5.05 -12.26
N ARG A 131 -8.73 -6.21 -12.78
CA ARG A 131 -7.94 -6.29 -14.01
C ARG A 131 -8.75 -5.80 -15.23
N GLU A 132 -10.04 -6.13 -15.29
CA GLU A 132 -10.96 -5.65 -16.32
C GLU A 132 -11.16 -4.13 -16.24
N SER A 133 -11.37 -3.59 -15.05
CA SER A 133 -11.50 -2.15 -14.79
C SER A 133 -10.25 -1.36 -15.18
N LEU A 134 -9.06 -1.89 -14.83
CA LEU A 134 -7.77 -1.32 -15.29
C LEU A 134 -7.64 -1.33 -16.81
N ALA A 135 -8.06 -2.41 -17.47
CA ALA A 135 -7.99 -2.50 -18.93
C ALA A 135 -9.01 -1.58 -19.63
N ALA A 136 -10.22 -1.45 -19.07
CA ALA A 136 -11.28 -0.60 -19.59
C ALA A 136 -10.97 0.89 -19.51
N ALA A 137 -10.13 1.30 -18.55
CA ALA A 137 -9.69 2.69 -18.42
C ALA A 137 -8.69 3.12 -19.52
N ALA A 138 -8.13 2.18 -20.29
CA ALA A 138 -7.13 2.50 -21.30
C ALA A 138 -7.68 3.49 -22.36
N PRO A 139 -6.96 4.58 -22.67
CA PRO A 139 -7.41 5.57 -23.64
C PRO A 139 -7.49 5.03 -25.07
N ARG A 140 -6.76 3.96 -25.37
CA ARG A 140 -6.69 3.35 -26.69
C ARG A 140 -7.33 1.95 -26.66
N PRO A 141 -8.20 1.62 -27.63
CA PRO A 141 -8.72 0.27 -27.77
C PRO A 141 -7.57 -0.66 -28.18
N SER A 142 -7.06 -1.41 -27.21
CA SER A 142 -6.04 -2.44 -27.40
C SER A 142 -6.52 -3.73 -26.75
N ALA A 143 -6.30 -4.87 -27.39
CA ALA A 143 -6.61 -6.17 -26.81
C ALA A 143 -5.81 -6.45 -25.52
N GLN A 144 -4.67 -5.78 -25.33
CA GLN A 144 -3.84 -5.86 -24.13
C GLN A 144 -3.17 -4.49 -23.86
N PRO A 145 -3.82 -3.60 -23.10
CA PRO A 145 -3.21 -2.33 -22.71
C PRO A 145 -2.00 -2.57 -21.81
N HIS A 146 -1.00 -1.70 -21.91
CA HIS A 146 0.18 -1.76 -21.05
C HIS A 146 -0.13 -1.06 -19.72
N VAL A 147 -0.41 -1.87 -18.70
CA VAL A 147 -0.74 -1.42 -17.34
C VAL A 147 0.50 -1.47 -16.45
N VAL A 148 0.75 -0.39 -15.71
CA VAL A 148 1.87 -0.26 -14.77
C VAL A 148 1.33 0.09 -13.38
N LEU A 149 1.86 -0.52 -12.33
CA LEU A 149 1.66 -0.11 -10.94
C LEU A 149 2.77 0.85 -10.52
N LEU A 150 2.43 2.12 -10.33
CA LEU A 150 3.39 3.15 -9.88
C LEU A 150 3.52 3.11 -8.35
N THR A 151 4.73 2.79 -7.88
CA THR A 151 5.06 2.69 -6.45
C THR A 151 6.01 3.82 -6.01
N PRO A 152 5.89 4.34 -4.77
CA PRO A 152 6.89 5.25 -4.19
C PRO A 152 8.23 4.55 -3.85
N GLY A 153 8.29 3.22 -4.02
CA GLY A 153 9.50 2.44 -3.85
C GLY A 153 9.62 1.68 -2.52
N PRO A 154 10.75 0.99 -2.30
CA PRO A 154 10.93 0.00 -1.23
C PRO A 154 10.93 0.53 0.20
N LEU A 155 11.17 1.83 0.37
CA LEU A 155 11.15 2.49 1.69
C LEU A 155 9.73 2.80 2.18
N ASN A 156 8.71 2.58 1.34
CA ASN A 156 7.33 2.75 1.73
C ASN A 156 6.80 1.54 2.51
N GLU A 157 6.04 1.80 3.57
CA GLU A 157 5.49 0.78 4.46
C GLU A 157 4.60 -0.26 3.78
N THR A 158 3.90 0.11 2.70
CA THR A 158 3.02 -0.79 1.94
C THR A 158 3.67 -1.32 0.66
N TYR A 159 4.99 -1.18 0.50
CA TYR A 159 5.71 -1.67 -0.68
C TYR A 159 5.49 -3.18 -0.93
N PHE A 160 5.45 -3.97 0.14
CA PHE A 160 5.13 -5.40 0.06
C PHE A 160 3.82 -5.65 -0.70
N GLU A 161 2.77 -4.90 -0.38
CA GLU A 161 1.48 -5.01 -1.06
C GLU A 161 1.57 -4.63 -2.53
N HIS A 162 2.36 -3.60 -2.86
CA HIS A 162 2.52 -3.14 -4.24
C HIS A 162 3.17 -4.24 -5.11
N ALA A 163 4.29 -4.80 -4.64
CA ALA A 163 4.99 -5.88 -5.33
C ALA A 163 4.14 -7.15 -5.41
N TYR A 164 3.43 -7.48 -4.33
CA TYR A 164 2.56 -8.66 -4.29
C TYR A 164 1.38 -8.55 -5.28
N LEU A 165 0.70 -7.41 -5.32
CA LEU A 165 -0.42 -7.18 -6.24
C LEU A 165 0.05 -7.08 -7.70
N ALA A 166 1.17 -6.43 -7.97
CA ALA A 166 1.74 -6.35 -9.31
C ALA A 166 2.00 -7.76 -9.88
N ARG A 167 2.64 -8.62 -9.08
CA ARG A 167 2.86 -10.03 -9.41
C ARG A 167 1.56 -10.81 -9.57
N TYR A 168 0.62 -10.66 -8.65
CA TYR A 168 -0.65 -11.41 -8.66
C TYR A 168 -1.51 -11.07 -9.88
N LEU A 169 -1.56 -9.80 -10.28
CA LEU A 169 -2.32 -9.33 -11.44
C LEU A 169 -1.53 -9.45 -12.76
N GLY A 170 -0.23 -9.73 -12.71
CA GLY A 170 0.63 -9.82 -13.88
C GLY A 170 0.86 -8.46 -14.57
N ILE A 171 0.95 -7.39 -13.79
CA ILE A 171 1.22 -6.01 -14.26
C ILE A 171 2.62 -5.56 -13.84
N THR A 172 3.22 -4.66 -14.60
CA THR A 172 4.58 -4.19 -14.33
C THR A 172 4.62 -3.28 -13.11
N LEU A 173 5.49 -3.55 -12.14
CA LEU A 173 5.80 -2.63 -11.05
C LEU A 173 6.83 -1.59 -11.55
N ALA A 174 6.58 -0.30 -11.32
CA ALA A 174 7.51 0.76 -11.72
C ALA A 174 7.58 1.88 -10.68
N GLU A 175 8.75 2.49 -10.56
CA GLU A 175 8.97 3.72 -9.79
C GLU A 175 8.92 4.94 -10.72
N GLY A 176 8.84 6.15 -10.17
CA GLY A 176 8.76 7.39 -10.96
C GLY A 176 9.90 7.52 -11.98
N GLU A 177 11.12 7.12 -11.57
CA GLU A 177 12.30 7.14 -12.42
C GLU A 177 12.31 6.09 -13.53
N ASP A 178 11.49 5.03 -13.45
CA ASP A 178 11.34 4.04 -14.51
C ASP A 178 10.49 4.60 -15.68
N LEU A 179 9.74 5.68 -15.42
CA LEU A 179 8.82 6.31 -16.35
C LEU A 179 9.37 7.64 -16.89
N THR A 180 8.92 8.03 -18.07
CA THR A 180 9.25 9.32 -18.69
C THR A 180 8.12 9.80 -19.60
N VAL A 181 7.93 11.11 -19.70
CA VAL A 181 6.95 11.70 -20.61
C VAL A 181 7.65 12.27 -21.83
N ARG A 182 7.13 11.96 -23.02
CA ARG A 182 7.54 12.54 -24.31
C ARG A 182 6.32 12.71 -25.20
N ASP A 183 6.18 13.85 -25.88
CA ASP A 183 5.05 14.17 -26.75
C ASP A 183 3.69 13.89 -26.08
N ASP A 184 3.54 14.37 -24.83
CA ASP A 184 2.38 14.17 -23.97
C ASP A 184 2.00 12.69 -23.71
N ARG A 185 2.93 11.76 -23.88
CA ARG A 185 2.72 10.31 -23.64
C ARG A 185 3.70 9.78 -22.61
N VAL A 186 3.24 8.86 -21.76
CA VAL A 186 4.08 8.19 -20.76
C VAL A 186 4.71 6.94 -21.36
N TYR A 187 6.01 6.75 -21.12
CA TYR A 187 6.77 5.58 -21.53
C TYR A 187 7.49 4.95 -20.35
N LEU A 188 7.54 3.62 -20.33
CA LEU A 188 8.42 2.82 -19.50
C LEU A 188 9.78 2.67 -20.19
N LYS A 189 10.86 2.91 -19.45
CA LYS A 189 12.24 2.68 -19.90
C LYS A 189 12.57 1.20 -19.77
N THR A 190 12.71 0.50 -20.89
CA THR A 190 13.14 -0.91 -20.94
C THR A 190 14.50 -1.04 -21.62
N LEU A 191 15.10 -2.22 -21.57
CA LEU A 191 16.36 -2.50 -22.28
C LEU A 191 16.23 -2.41 -23.81
N GLU A 192 15.04 -2.69 -24.35
CA GLU A 192 14.75 -2.61 -25.79
C GLU A 192 14.35 -1.20 -26.25
N GLY A 193 14.18 -0.26 -25.31
CA GLY A 193 13.83 1.13 -25.58
C GLY A 193 12.60 1.61 -24.79
N LEU A 194 11.93 2.63 -25.32
CA LEU A 194 10.77 3.24 -24.68
C LEU A 194 9.50 2.50 -25.09
N ARG A 195 8.73 2.04 -24.09
CA ARG A 195 7.44 1.40 -24.33
C ARG A 195 6.31 2.21 -23.73
N GLN A 196 5.37 2.63 -24.57
CA GLN A 196 4.25 3.45 -24.13
C GLN A 196 3.42 2.73 -23.07
N VAL A 197 3.03 3.45 -22.03
CA VAL A 197 2.14 3.01 -20.95
C VAL A 197 0.74 3.57 -21.23
N ASP A 198 -0.27 2.72 -21.14
CA ASP A 198 -1.67 3.11 -21.37
C ASP A 198 -2.37 3.47 -20.06
N VAL A 199 -2.07 2.73 -18.99
CA VAL A 199 -2.75 2.84 -17.69
C VAL A 199 -1.74 2.76 -16.56
N ILE A 200 -1.83 3.68 -15.61
CA ILE A 200 -1.03 3.71 -14.39
C ILE A 200 -1.96 3.50 -13.20
N TRP A 201 -1.82 2.36 -12.53
CA TRP A 201 -2.40 2.16 -11.21
C TRP A 201 -1.47 2.75 -10.15
N ARG A 202 -1.89 3.87 -9.58
CA ARG A 202 -1.06 4.70 -8.72
C ARG A 202 -1.14 4.29 -7.26
N ARG A 203 0.02 4.14 -6.62
CA ARG A 203 0.20 4.01 -5.16
C ARG A 203 1.01 5.14 -4.53
N VAL A 204 1.27 6.20 -5.30
CA VAL A 204 1.94 7.44 -4.86
C VAL A 204 0.87 8.48 -4.54
N ASP A 205 1.06 9.28 -3.48
CA ASP A 205 0.14 10.36 -3.12
C ASP A 205 0.06 11.44 -4.20
N GLU A 206 -1.10 12.09 -4.31
CA GLU A 206 -1.44 12.92 -5.48
C GLU A 206 -0.51 14.11 -5.67
N GLY A 207 -0.16 14.83 -4.58
CA GLY A 207 0.77 15.94 -4.64
C GLY A 207 2.17 15.55 -5.13
N PHE A 208 2.57 14.28 -4.98
CA PHE A 208 3.88 13.80 -5.39
C PHE A 208 3.92 13.28 -6.84
N CYS A 209 2.80 13.27 -7.55
CA CYS A 209 2.67 12.61 -8.85
C CYS A 209 3.38 13.31 -10.00
N ASP A 210 3.44 14.64 -9.97
CA ASP A 210 4.04 15.44 -11.04
C ASP A 210 4.83 16.61 -10.45
N PRO A 211 6.17 16.58 -10.50
CA PRO A 211 6.98 17.67 -9.98
C PRO A 211 6.89 18.97 -10.79
N LEU A 212 6.38 18.95 -12.03
CA LEU A 212 6.27 20.17 -12.84
C LEU A 212 5.06 21.03 -12.47
N GLU A 213 3.93 20.40 -12.15
CA GLU A 213 2.65 21.10 -11.91
C GLU A 213 2.18 21.02 -10.45
N LEU A 214 2.65 20.06 -9.66
CA LEU A 214 2.20 19.86 -8.27
C LEU A 214 3.30 20.23 -7.28
N ARG A 215 4.22 19.30 -6.99
CA ARG A 215 5.21 19.45 -5.94
C ARG A 215 6.62 19.31 -6.49
N SER A 216 7.33 20.43 -6.64
CA SER A 216 8.62 20.52 -7.31
C SER A 216 9.77 19.77 -6.64
N ASP A 217 9.70 19.53 -5.32
CA ASP A 217 10.66 18.70 -4.57
C ASP A 217 10.33 17.20 -4.63
N SER A 218 9.27 16.78 -5.33
CA SER A 218 8.91 15.37 -5.47
C SER A 218 9.91 14.61 -6.34
N GLN A 219 10.38 13.48 -5.81
CA GLN A 219 11.18 12.48 -6.56
C GLN A 219 10.41 11.19 -6.85
N LEU A 220 9.14 11.11 -6.43
CA LEU A 220 8.34 9.88 -6.51
C LEU A 220 7.48 9.80 -7.78
N GLY A 221 7.17 10.96 -8.36
CA GLY A 221 6.27 11.10 -9.50
C GLY A 221 6.96 11.00 -10.85
N VAL A 222 6.21 11.37 -11.90
CA VAL A 222 6.70 11.44 -13.27
C VAL A 222 6.49 12.86 -13.78
N SER A 223 7.57 13.54 -14.16
CA SER A 223 7.52 14.90 -14.69
C SER A 223 6.65 14.98 -15.94
N GLY A 224 5.61 15.83 -15.92
CA GLY A 224 4.68 16.02 -17.04
C GLY A 224 3.53 15.01 -17.09
N LEU A 225 3.34 14.23 -16.03
CA LEU A 225 2.24 13.26 -15.94
C LEU A 225 0.87 13.92 -16.05
N LEU A 226 0.64 15.06 -15.40
CA LEU A 226 -0.66 15.75 -15.47
C LEU A 226 -0.98 16.20 -16.89
N GLN A 227 0.02 16.70 -17.62
CA GLN A 227 -0.13 17.06 -19.02
C GLN A 227 -0.48 15.83 -19.89
N ALA A 228 0.16 14.68 -19.66
CA ALA A 228 -0.16 13.46 -20.40
C ALA A 228 -1.59 12.94 -20.11
N ILE A 229 -2.08 13.10 -18.87
CA ILE A 229 -3.48 12.79 -18.51
C ILE A 229 -4.43 13.77 -19.21
N ARG A 230 -4.11 15.07 -19.18
CA ARG A 230 -4.91 16.14 -19.81
C ARG A 230 -5.03 15.95 -21.32
N ALA A 231 -3.97 15.50 -21.97
CA ALA A 231 -3.95 15.13 -23.39
C ALA A 231 -4.73 13.83 -23.70
N GLY A 232 -5.18 13.10 -22.68
CA GLY A 232 -5.92 11.84 -22.84
C GLY A 232 -5.07 10.66 -23.30
N ASN A 233 -3.74 10.74 -23.17
CA ASN A 233 -2.82 9.73 -23.66
C ASN A 233 -2.51 8.62 -22.64
N VAL A 234 -2.83 8.83 -21.37
CA VAL A 234 -2.64 7.87 -20.27
C VAL A 234 -3.78 7.98 -19.26
N ALA A 235 -4.28 6.84 -18.77
CA ALA A 235 -5.23 6.79 -17.66
C ALA A 235 -4.48 6.59 -16.33
N VAL A 236 -4.93 7.26 -15.26
CA VAL A 236 -4.36 7.08 -13.91
C VAL A 236 -5.47 6.68 -12.95
N LEU A 237 -5.27 5.56 -12.24
CA LEU A 237 -6.21 5.06 -11.23
C LEU A 237 -5.62 5.19 -9.82
N ASN A 238 -6.24 5.90 -8.87
CA ASN A 238 -7.25 6.93 -9.10
C ASN A 238 -6.61 8.21 -9.65
N PRO A 239 -7.35 9.00 -10.44
CA PRO A 239 -6.87 10.29 -10.95
C PRO A 239 -6.39 11.19 -9.80
N PRO A 240 -5.32 12.00 -9.99
CA PRO A 240 -4.95 13.02 -9.02
C PRO A 240 -6.13 13.96 -8.72
N GLY A 241 -6.32 14.30 -7.44
CA GLY A 241 -7.44 15.11 -6.97
C GLY A 241 -8.55 14.30 -6.29
N SER A 242 -8.55 12.97 -6.43
CA SER A 242 -9.49 12.10 -5.72
C SER A 242 -9.31 12.10 -4.20
N GLY A 243 -8.18 12.59 -3.67
CA GLY A 243 -7.93 12.66 -2.23
C GLY A 243 -8.81 13.66 -1.48
N VAL A 244 -9.44 14.62 -2.17
CA VAL A 244 -10.30 15.66 -1.57
C VAL A 244 -11.46 15.07 -0.76
N ILE A 245 -12.02 13.93 -1.21
CA ILE A 245 -13.16 13.28 -0.55
C ILE A 245 -12.80 12.50 0.72
N GLU A 246 -11.52 12.32 1.01
CA GLU A 246 -11.08 11.67 2.25
C GLU A 246 -11.08 12.62 3.46
N ALA A 247 -11.45 13.90 3.28
CA ALA A 247 -11.47 14.89 4.35
C ALA A 247 -12.51 14.52 5.42
N PRO A 248 -12.11 14.31 6.70
CA PRO A 248 -13.04 14.01 7.78
C PRO A 248 -14.22 14.98 7.90
N ALA A 249 -14.01 16.26 7.58
CA ALA A 249 -15.06 17.26 7.66
C ALA A 249 -16.20 17.07 6.63
N LEU A 250 -15.97 16.36 5.51
CA LEU A 250 -17.03 16.03 4.54
C LEU A 250 -18.09 15.10 5.13
N LEU A 251 -17.74 14.29 6.13
CA LEU A 251 -18.66 13.33 6.76
C LEU A 251 -19.91 14.02 7.34
N ALA A 252 -19.78 15.26 7.80
CA ALA A 252 -20.90 16.04 8.33
C ALA A 252 -21.98 16.37 7.28
N PHE A 253 -21.62 16.38 5.99
CA PHE A 253 -22.50 16.80 4.90
C PHE A 253 -23.07 15.62 4.10
N LEU A 254 -22.54 14.41 4.28
CA LEU A 254 -22.91 13.25 3.46
C LEU A 254 -24.40 12.88 3.49
N PRO A 255 -25.12 12.92 4.63
CA PRO A 255 -26.55 12.61 4.63
C PRO A 255 -27.34 13.53 3.69
N GLY A 256 -27.14 14.85 3.81
CA GLY A 256 -27.83 15.84 2.95
C GLY A 256 -27.39 15.77 1.49
N LEU A 257 -26.11 15.49 1.24
CA LEU A 257 -25.60 15.28 -0.12
C LEU A 257 -26.18 14.02 -0.78
N CYS A 258 -26.38 12.95 -0.01
CA CYS A 258 -26.98 11.70 -0.50
C CYS A 258 -28.42 11.94 -0.95
N GLU A 259 -29.22 12.62 -0.14
CA GLU A 259 -30.59 12.98 -0.50
C GLU A 259 -30.65 13.88 -1.74
N ARG A 260 -29.76 14.87 -1.85
CA ARG A 260 -29.71 15.76 -3.02
C ARG A 260 -29.27 15.07 -4.30
N LEU A 261 -28.21 14.27 -4.25
CA LEU A 261 -27.53 13.72 -5.43
C LEU A 261 -28.10 12.36 -5.86
N LEU A 262 -28.56 11.54 -4.92
CA LEU A 262 -29.09 10.19 -5.18
C LEU A 262 -30.60 10.08 -4.95
N GLY A 263 -31.22 11.03 -4.24
CA GLY A 263 -32.67 11.00 -3.97
C GLY A 263 -33.06 10.02 -2.86
N GLU A 264 -32.10 9.51 -2.09
CA GLU A 264 -32.32 8.51 -1.04
C GLU A 264 -31.41 8.79 0.18
N PRO A 265 -31.83 8.39 1.40
CA PRO A 265 -31.00 8.54 2.59
C PRO A 265 -29.78 7.62 2.53
N LEU A 266 -28.74 8.00 3.28
CA LEU A 266 -27.52 7.22 3.38
C LEU A 266 -27.79 5.87 4.08
N LYS A 267 -27.53 4.75 3.38
CA LYS A 267 -27.82 3.39 3.85
C LYS A 267 -27.00 2.96 5.07
N ILE A 268 -25.71 3.31 5.08
CA ILE A 268 -24.82 3.05 6.22
C ILE A 268 -24.38 4.40 6.80
N PRO A 269 -24.70 4.70 8.07
CA PRO A 269 -24.36 5.97 8.67
C PRO A 269 -22.85 6.15 8.77
N SER A 270 -22.42 7.42 8.66
CA SER A 270 -21.06 7.81 9.05
C SER A 270 -21.02 8.11 10.54
N VAL A 271 -19.83 8.04 11.14
CA VAL A 271 -19.66 8.54 12.51
C VAL A 271 -20.20 9.97 12.65
N ALA A 272 -20.96 10.24 13.72
CA ALA A 272 -21.51 11.55 13.98
C ALA A 272 -20.37 12.59 14.01
N THR A 273 -20.48 13.61 13.16
CA THR A 273 -19.38 14.51 12.83
C THR A 273 -19.85 15.95 12.88
N TRP A 274 -19.14 16.79 13.64
CA TRP A 274 -19.34 18.23 13.74
C TRP A 274 -18.12 18.95 13.16
N TRP A 275 -18.30 19.62 12.02
CA TRP A 275 -17.24 20.45 11.47
C TRP A 275 -17.23 21.83 12.15
N CYS A 276 -16.13 22.16 12.81
CA CYS A 276 -16.03 23.37 13.61
C CYS A 276 -15.98 24.65 12.76
N GLY A 277 -15.84 24.56 11.42
CA GLY A 277 -15.97 25.71 10.52
C GLY A 277 -17.36 26.36 10.53
N GLN A 278 -18.40 25.64 10.95
CA GLN A 278 -19.73 26.21 11.16
C GLN A 278 -19.95 26.56 12.64
N GLU A 279 -20.45 27.77 12.91
CA GLU A 279 -20.59 28.30 14.27
C GLU A 279 -21.43 27.40 15.19
N LYS A 280 -22.61 26.95 14.72
CA LYS A 280 -23.51 26.09 15.51
C LYS A 280 -22.88 24.73 15.85
N PRO A 281 -22.37 23.94 14.88
CA PRO A 281 -21.61 22.72 15.17
C PRO A 281 -20.38 22.95 16.05
N CYS A 282 -19.66 24.07 15.88
CA CYS A 282 -18.49 24.39 16.70
C CYS A 282 -18.87 24.58 18.18
N GLN A 283 -19.89 25.38 18.45
CA GLN A 283 -20.39 25.58 19.82
C GLN A 283 -20.87 24.26 20.45
N ALA A 284 -21.61 23.45 19.68
CA ALA A 284 -22.05 22.13 20.14
C ALA A 284 -20.86 21.19 20.44
N ALA A 285 -19.85 21.17 19.58
CA ALA A 285 -18.65 20.36 19.78
C ALA A 285 -17.84 20.80 21.00
N LEU A 286 -17.66 22.11 21.20
CA LEU A 286 -16.93 22.66 22.34
C LEU A 286 -17.65 22.39 23.68
N ALA A 287 -18.99 22.41 23.69
CA ALA A 287 -19.79 22.15 24.89
C ALA A 287 -19.65 20.72 25.43
N GLN A 288 -19.34 19.75 24.57
CA GLN A 288 -19.20 18.33 24.92
C GLN A 288 -17.83 17.74 24.54
N ILE A 289 -16.81 18.60 24.45
CA ILE A 289 -15.47 18.23 23.95
C ILE A 289 -14.84 17.09 24.75
N ASP A 290 -15.24 16.90 26.02
CA ASP A 290 -14.78 15.82 26.91
C ASP A 290 -15.22 14.42 26.45
N ARG A 291 -16.26 14.32 25.63
CA ARG A 291 -16.79 13.05 25.12
C ARG A 291 -16.46 12.79 23.65
N LEU A 292 -15.88 13.77 22.97
CA LEU A 292 -15.63 13.71 21.54
C LEU A 292 -14.17 13.38 21.22
N VAL A 293 -13.98 12.91 20.00
CA VAL A 293 -12.69 12.73 19.36
C VAL A 293 -12.45 13.91 18.43
N VAL A 294 -11.39 14.68 18.68
CA VAL A 294 -11.03 15.83 17.84
C VAL A 294 -9.96 15.41 16.83
N LYS A 295 -10.20 15.71 15.56
CA LYS A 295 -9.31 15.45 14.43
C LYS A 295 -9.11 16.71 13.62
N HIS A 296 -8.04 16.74 12.83
CA HIS A 296 -7.88 17.76 11.80
C HIS A 296 -8.91 17.50 10.66
N ALA A 297 -9.47 18.56 10.09
CA ALA A 297 -10.53 18.51 9.08
C ALA A 297 -10.05 17.99 7.71
N PHE A 298 -8.78 18.27 7.36
CA PHE A 298 -8.16 17.92 6.07
C PHE A 298 -6.94 16.99 6.16
N GLN A 299 -5.99 17.29 7.05
CA GLN A 299 -4.67 16.64 7.09
C GLN A 299 -4.70 15.26 7.78
N LYS A 300 -4.02 14.30 7.16
CA LYS A 300 -3.65 13.03 7.81
C LYS A 300 -2.34 13.20 8.56
N GLY A 301 -2.15 12.42 9.63
CA GLY A 301 -0.90 12.41 10.41
C GLY A 301 -0.88 13.38 11.59
N VAL A 302 -1.86 14.29 11.69
CA VAL A 302 -2.09 15.06 12.92
C VAL A 302 -2.60 14.10 14.00
N PRO A 303 -2.01 14.09 15.21
CA PRO A 303 -2.44 13.22 16.28
C PRO A 303 -3.91 13.45 16.64
N VAL A 304 -4.68 12.37 16.65
CA VAL A 304 -6.07 12.37 17.12
C VAL A 304 -6.09 12.64 18.62
N ARG A 305 -6.94 13.58 19.06
CA ARG A 305 -7.11 13.94 20.47
C ARG A 305 -8.40 13.34 21.00
N PHE A 306 -8.33 12.65 22.13
CA PHE A 306 -9.49 12.04 22.79
C PHE A 306 -9.88 12.87 23.99
N GLY A 307 -11.02 13.57 23.93
CA GLY A 307 -11.44 14.51 24.97
C GLY A 307 -11.44 13.94 26.40
N ARG A 308 -11.78 12.64 26.52
CA ARG A 308 -11.82 11.90 27.79
C ARG A 308 -10.43 11.63 28.38
N SER A 309 -9.41 11.57 27.55
CA SER A 309 -8.03 11.28 27.94
C SER A 309 -7.20 12.54 28.15
N GLU A 310 -7.72 13.71 27.75
CA GLU A 310 -7.08 15.00 27.98
C GLU A 310 -7.32 15.49 29.42
N ASN A 311 -6.28 15.98 30.07
CA ASN A 311 -6.40 16.68 31.35
C ASN A 311 -7.02 18.09 31.15
N ALA A 312 -7.40 18.77 32.23
CA ALA A 312 -8.08 20.07 32.15
C ALA A 312 -7.25 21.14 31.40
N GLN A 313 -5.93 21.14 31.58
CA GLN A 313 -5.03 22.09 30.92
C GLN A 313 -4.94 21.83 29.41
N SER A 314 -4.73 20.58 29.00
CA SER A 314 -4.69 20.17 27.60
C SER A 314 -6.03 20.41 26.91
N ARG A 315 -7.15 20.20 27.61
CA ARG A 315 -8.48 20.49 27.08
C ARG A 315 -8.68 21.99 26.84
N SER A 316 -8.27 22.84 27.78
CA SER A 316 -8.32 24.30 27.60
C SER A 316 -7.46 24.74 26.40
N ALA A 317 -6.26 24.17 26.27
CA ALA A 317 -5.39 24.42 25.12
C ALA A 317 -6.03 23.95 23.80
N LEU A 318 -6.67 22.78 23.78
CA LEU A 318 -7.40 22.26 22.62
C LEU A 318 -8.56 23.16 22.23
N THR A 319 -9.35 23.63 23.20
CA THR A 319 -10.44 24.58 22.97
C THR A 319 -9.92 25.88 22.36
N ALA A 320 -8.83 26.45 22.91
CA ALA A 320 -8.22 27.66 22.37
C ALA A 320 -7.69 27.45 20.94
N LEU A 321 -7.10 26.28 20.64
CA LEU A 321 -6.66 25.93 19.29
C LEU A 321 -7.84 25.88 18.29
N ILE A 322 -8.94 25.22 18.67
CA ILE A 322 -10.15 25.15 17.84
C ILE A 322 -10.74 26.54 17.63
N GLN A 323 -10.81 27.38 18.67
CA GLN A 323 -11.33 28.75 18.57
C GLN A 323 -10.47 29.64 17.67
N ASN A 324 -9.15 29.44 17.63
CA ASN A 324 -8.24 30.21 16.78
C ASN A 324 -8.39 29.88 15.29
N ARG A 325 -8.61 28.59 14.95
CA ARG A 325 -8.82 28.13 13.56
C ARG A 325 -9.92 27.08 13.47
N PRO A 326 -11.19 27.48 13.61
CA PRO A 326 -12.32 26.55 13.68
C PRO A 326 -12.44 25.65 12.44
N GLY A 327 -12.19 26.19 11.24
CA GLY A 327 -12.30 25.43 9.99
C GLY A 327 -11.33 24.23 9.87
N ASP A 328 -10.22 24.25 10.61
CA ASP A 328 -9.18 23.22 10.54
C ASP A 328 -9.51 21.98 11.39
N TYR A 329 -10.58 22.01 12.18
CA TYR A 329 -10.92 20.95 13.12
C TYR A 329 -12.31 20.37 12.91
N VAL A 330 -12.41 19.08 13.24
CA VAL A 330 -13.66 18.34 13.29
C VAL A 330 -13.74 17.59 14.60
N ALA A 331 -14.91 17.56 15.21
CA ALA A 331 -15.19 16.73 16.37
C ALA A 331 -16.09 15.58 15.94
N GLN A 332 -15.81 14.37 16.45
CA GLN A 332 -16.56 13.16 16.12
C GLN A 332 -16.95 12.42 17.39
N GLU A 333 -18.07 11.71 17.34
CA GLU A 333 -18.47 10.82 18.43
C GLU A 333 -17.49 9.64 18.54
N GLU A 334 -17.18 9.26 19.77
CA GLU A 334 -16.36 8.08 20.03
C GLU A 334 -17.22 6.81 19.94
N ILE A 335 -17.14 6.10 18.81
CA ILE A 335 -17.83 4.82 18.65
C ILE A 335 -17.03 3.71 19.33
N PRO A 336 -17.60 2.97 20.30
CA PRO A 336 -16.97 1.76 20.81
C PRO A 336 -16.92 0.68 19.73
N TYR A 337 -15.74 0.15 19.45
CA TYR A 337 -15.58 -0.88 18.42
C TYR A 337 -15.96 -2.25 18.95
N SER A 338 -16.59 -3.08 18.11
CA SER A 338 -16.78 -4.51 18.39
C SER A 338 -15.42 -5.20 18.57
N SER A 339 -15.46 -6.36 19.22
CA SER A 339 -14.26 -7.15 19.48
C SER A 339 -14.36 -8.53 18.83
N ALA A 340 -13.19 -9.08 18.49
CA ALA A 340 -13.05 -10.45 17.98
C ALA A 340 -11.96 -11.20 18.76
N PRO A 341 -12.06 -12.54 18.90
CA PRO A 341 -11.08 -13.33 19.63
C PRO A 341 -9.73 -13.37 18.89
N VAL A 342 -8.64 -13.13 19.61
CA VAL A 342 -7.24 -13.20 19.14
C VAL A 342 -6.48 -14.18 20.00
N TRP A 343 -5.65 -15.01 19.38
CA TRP A 343 -4.71 -15.88 20.08
C TRP A 343 -3.44 -15.11 20.41
N ASP A 344 -3.10 -14.96 21.69
CA ASP A 344 -1.92 -14.22 22.17
C ASP A 344 -0.71 -15.14 22.48
N GLY A 345 -0.80 -16.42 22.14
CA GLY A 345 0.19 -17.43 22.48
C GLY A 345 -0.13 -18.22 23.76
N LYS A 346 -0.95 -17.65 24.67
CA LYS A 346 -1.34 -18.29 25.94
C LYS A 346 -2.84 -18.61 25.99
N GLY A 347 -3.67 -17.81 25.33
CA GLY A 347 -5.11 -17.98 25.28
C GLY A 347 -5.80 -17.08 24.27
N PHE A 348 -7.13 -17.14 24.27
CA PHE A 348 -7.95 -16.22 23.46
C PHE A 348 -8.31 -14.98 24.27
N ILE A 349 -8.01 -13.81 23.70
CA ILE A 349 -8.35 -12.51 24.26
C ILE A 349 -9.23 -11.72 23.28
N ALA A 350 -10.17 -10.94 23.81
CA ALA A 350 -10.99 -10.04 23.00
C ALA A 350 -10.18 -8.79 22.63
N ARG A 351 -10.12 -8.48 21.33
CA ARG A 351 -9.46 -7.26 20.81
C ARG A 351 -10.40 -6.53 19.87
N GLN A 352 -10.33 -5.20 19.87
CA GLN A 352 -11.16 -4.36 19.01
C GLN A 352 -10.80 -4.56 17.54
N VAL A 353 -11.81 -4.55 16.67
CA VAL A 353 -11.64 -4.78 15.23
C VAL A 353 -12.23 -3.65 14.39
N ALA A 354 -11.58 -3.38 13.27
CA ALA A 354 -12.12 -2.56 12.18
C ALA A 354 -11.90 -3.27 10.85
N LEU A 355 -12.88 -3.15 9.96
CA LEU A 355 -12.89 -3.81 8.65
C LEU A 355 -12.66 -2.76 7.56
N ARG A 356 -11.63 -2.94 6.73
CA ARG A 356 -11.50 -2.18 5.48
C ARG A 356 -12.05 -3.00 4.31
N VAL A 357 -13.04 -2.48 3.63
CA VAL A 357 -13.66 -3.09 2.43
C VAL A 357 -13.26 -2.30 1.19
N PHE A 358 -12.99 -3.00 0.10
CA PHE A 358 -12.52 -2.42 -1.17
C PHE A 358 -13.60 -2.58 -2.25
N LEU A 359 -13.68 -1.58 -3.11
CA LEU A 359 -14.62 -1.48 -4.21
C LEU A 359 -13.86 -1.11 -5.48
N VAL A 360 -14.28 -1.67 -6.60
CA VAL A 360 -13.77 -1.33 -7.92
C VAL A 360 -14.92 -1.04 -8.87
N ALA A 361 -14.72 -0.07 -9.75
CA ALA A 361 -15.70 0.29 -10.76
C ALA A 361 -15.91 -0.83 -11.79
N ASP A 362 -17.18 -1.06 -12.12
CA ASP A 362 -17.64 -1.94 -13.19
C ASP A 362 -18.74 -1.22 -13.97
N GLY A 363 -18.44 -0.78 -15.19
CA GLY A 363 -19.32 0.09 -15.97
C GLY A 363 -19.68 1.36 -15.20
N ASP A 364 -20.97 1.56 -14.92
CA ASP A 364 -21.51 2.66 -14.11
C ASP A 364 -21.64 2.32 -12.61
N SER A 365 -21.45 1.05 -12.22
CA SER A 365 -21.63 0.56 -10.85
C SER A 365 -20.29 0.21 -10.18
N PHE A 366 -20.33 -0.40 -9.00
CA PHE A 366 -19.18 -0.86 -8.25
C PHE A 366 -19.34 -2.33 -7.83
N VAL A 367 -18.25 -3.08 -7.87
CA VAL A 367 -18.14 -4.43 -7.31
C VAL A 367 -17.37 -4.36 -6.00
N VAL A 368 -17.94 -4.96 -4.96
CA VAL A 368 -17.36 -5.01 -3.62
C VAL A 368 -16.52 -6.28 -3.47
N MET A 369 -15.32 -6.17 -2.94
CA MET A 369 -14.48 -7.33 -2.65
C MET A 369 -15.16 -8.18 -1.57
N PRO A 370 -15.47 -9.46 -1.81
CA PRO A 370 -16.09 -10.32 -0.79
C PRO A 370 -15.09 -10.60 0.32
N GLY A 371 -15.20 -9.81 1.39
CA GLY A 371 -14.26 -9.75 2.51
C GLY A 371 -13.55 -8.40 2.60
N GLY A 372 -12.35 -8.39 3.18
CA GLY A 372 -11.68 -7.15 3.50
C GLY A 372 -10.46 -7.37 4.38
N LEU A 373 -9.73 -6.29 4.63
CA LEU A 373 -8.67 -6.30 5.63
C LEU A 373 -9.30 -6.03 7.00
N THR A 374 -9.44 -7.08 7.82
CA THR A 374 -9.74 -6.89 9.24
C THR A 374 -8.46 -6.55 9.97
N ARG A 375 -8.45 -5.40 10.65
CA ARG A 375 -7.34 -4.95 11.50
C ARG A 375 -7.74 -5.04 12.96
N VAL A 376 -6.78 -5.38 13.81
CA VAL A 376 -7.00 -5.69 15.23
C VAL A 376 -6.01 -4.89 16.08
N THR A 377 -6.48 -4.32 17.19
CA THR A 377 -5.60 -3.56 18.09
C THR A 377 -4.49 -4.43 18.68
N GLY A 378 -3.25 -3.89 18.72
CA GLY A 378 -2.08 -4.56 19.29
C GLY A 378 -2.02 -4.54 20.83
N ASP A 379 -0.96 -5.11 21.38
CA ASP A 379 -0.70 -5.17 22.83
C ASP A 379 -0.18 -3.82 23.34
N GLY A 380 -1.10 -2.90 23.65
CA GLY A 380 -0.70 -1.63 24.24
C GLY A 380 -1.74 -0.54 24.09
N GLN A 381 -2.44 -0.26 25.19
CA GLN A 381 -3.34 0.88 25.44
C GLN A 381 -4.57 0.99 24.53
N ASN A 382 -5.72 1.19 25.18
CA ASN A 382 -7.03 1.56 24.64
C ASN A 382 -7.00 2.89 23.87
N ARG A 383 -6.19 3.00 22.82
CA ARG A 383 -6.21 4.14 21.90
C ARG A 383 -7.05 3.75 20.69
N PRO A 384 -8.19 4.45 20.44
CA PRO A 384 -9.04 4.24 19.26
C PRO A 384 -8.31 4.69 17.98
N GLY A 385 -7.34 3.89 17.54
CA GLY A 385 -6.51 4.19 16.39
C GLY A 385 -5.90 2.92 15.87
N ILE A 386 -6.62 2.19 15.02
CA ILE A 386 -6.11 0.98 14.39
C ILE A 386 -5.22 1.38 13.21
N SER A 387 -4.00 1.81 13.51
CA SER A 387 -2.96 2.07 12.50
C SER A 387 -2.05 0.84 12.38
N MET A 388 -1.75 0.42 11.16
CA MET A 388 -0.77 -0.64 10.90
C MET A 388 0.63 -0.25 11.41
N GLN A 389 0.92 1.05 11.47
CA GLN A 389 2.17 1.58 12.01
C GLN A 389 2.31 1.39 13.53
N GLN A 390 1.21 1.19 14.26
CA GLN A 390 1.20 1.07 15.72
C GLN A 390 1.11 -0.40 16.19
N GLY A 391 1.55 -1.35 15.37
CA GLY A 391 1.59 -2.77 15.74
C GLY A 391 0.23 -3.47 15.73
N SER A 392 -0.75 -2.96 14.95
CA SER A 392 -2.04 -3.63 14.78
C SER A 392 -1.88 -4.92 13.97
N GLY A 393 -2.35 -6.05 14.49
CA GLY A 393 -2.41 -7.30 13.74
C GLY A 393 -3.50 -7.27 12.66
N SER A 394 -3.49 -8.25 11.75
CA SER A 394 -4.56 -8.43 10.76
C SER A 394 -5.19 -9.82 10.85
N LYS A 395 -6.45 -9.92 10.40
CA LYS A 395 -7.20 -11.17 10.31
C LYS A 395 -7.79 -11.31 8.91
N ASP A 396 -7.92 -12.54 8.45
CA ASP A 396 -8.75 -12.88 7.31
C ASP A 396 -10.23 -12.64 7.64
N THR A 397 -10.96 -12.04 6.70
CA THR A 397 -12.39 -11.74 6.80
C THR A 397 -13.15 -12.73 5.93
N TRP A 398 -13.97 -13.56 6.55
CA TRP A 398 -14.76 -14.60 5.92
C TRP A 398 -16.17 -14.10 5.71
N VAL A 399 -16.60 -14.09 4.44
CA VAL A 399 -17.99 -13.84 4.06
C VAL A 399 -18.59 -15.20 3.70
N LEU A 400 -19.61 -15.58 4.47
CA LEU A 400 -20.34 -16.82 4.25
C LEU A 400 -21.39 -16.63 3.16
N SER A 401 -21.58 -17.64 2.31
CA SER A 401 -22.69 -17.70 1.37
C SER A 401 -23.70 -18.75 1.80
N ASP A 402 -24.99 -18.46 1.61
CA ASP A 402 -26.07 -19.44 1.79
C ASP A 402 -26.20 -20.40 0.58
N ARG A 403 -25.43 -20.16 -0.49
CA ARG A 403 -25.47 -20.96 -1.73
C ARG A 403 -24.16 -21.71 -1.93
N ALA A 404 -24.26 -23.02 -2.13
CA ALA A 404 -23.13 -23.85 -2.51
C ALA A 404 -22.51 -23.32 -3.82
N HIS A 405 -21.27 -22.83 -3.75
CA HIS A 405 -20.54 -22.38 -4.93
C HIS A 405 -19.94 -23.58 -5.66
N GLU A 406 -20.04 -23.62 -6.98
CA GLU A 406 -19.34 -24.63 -7.78
C GLU A 406 -17.82 -24.58 -7.52
N PRO A 407 -17.14 -25.74 -7.51
CA PRO A 407 -15.69 -25.79 -7.43
C PRO A 407 -15.08 -25.13 -8.68
N GLN A 408 -14.63 -23.88 -8.54
CA GLN A 408 -13.82 -23.20 -9.54
C GLN A 408 -12.36 -23.30 -9.12
N LEU A 409 -11.48 -23.53 -10.09
CA LEU A 409 -10.03 -23.61 -9.87
C LEU A 409 -9.51 -22.36 -9.13
N PRO A 410 -8.55 -22.50 -8.21
CA PRO A 410 -7.93 -21.37 -7.55
C PRO A 410 -7.10 -20.56 -8.56
N GLY A 411 -7.55 -19.33 -8.87
CA GLY A 411 -6.82 -18.41 -9.73
C GLY A 411 -7.73 -17.43 -10.47
N ILE A 412 -7.13 -16.36 -10.99
CA ILE A 412 -7.78 -15.42 -11.91
C ILE A 412 -7.99 -16.15 -13.25
N ARG A 413 -9.23 -16.25 -13.71
CA ARG A 413 -9.55 -16.75 -15.04
C ARG A 413 -9.16 -15.71 -16.09
N ASN A 414 -8.27 -16.09 -17.01
CA ASN A 414 -8.03 -15.30 -18.21
C ASN A 414 -9.19 -15.51 -19.20
N ARG A 415 -10.09 -14.52 -19.30
CA ARG A 415 -11.17 -14.51 -20.31
C ARG A 415 -10.67 -14.23 -21.74
N PHE A 416 -9.45 -13.70 -21.87
CA PHE A 416 -8.81 -13.52 -23.17
C PHE A 416 -7.99 -14.76 -23.51
N PRO A 417 -7.93 -15.16 -24.80
CA PRO A 417 -7.06 -16.24 -25.22
C PRO A 417 -5.62 -15.90 -24.79
N VAL A 418 -4.99 -16.80 -24.04
CA VAL A 418 -3.59 -16.68 -23.64
C VAL A 418 -2.76 -16.85 -24.91
N VAL A 419 -2.47 -15.73 -25.59
CA VAL A 419 -1.54 -15.72 -26.70
C VAL A 419 -0.14 -15.79 -26.10
N ILE A 420 0.46 -16.98 -26.10
CA ILE A 420 1.84 -17.17 -25.67
C ILE A 420 2.74 -16.43 -26.66
N ARG A 421 3.17 -15.23 -26.30
CA ARG A 421 4.19 -14.47 -27.03
C ARG A 421 5.48 -14.54 -26.24
N ARG A 422 6.55 -15.03 -26.87
CA ARG A 422 7.91 -14.81 -26.37
C ARG A 422 8.24 -13.33 -26.55
N ARG A 423 7.95 -12.53 -25.54
CA ARG A 423 8.49 -11.17 -25.42
C ARG A 423 9.68 -11.24 -24.49
N ALA A 424 10.75 -10.51 -24.79
CA ALA A 424 11.78 -10.26 -23.80
C ALA A 424 11.10 -9.70 -22.55
N ALA A 425 11.62 -10.08 -21.38
CA ALA A 425 10.98 -9.71 -20.13
C ALA A 425 10.83 -8.19 -20.06
N GLN A 426 9.61 -7.73 -19.78
CA GLN A 426 9.23 -6.31 -19.80
C GLN A 426 9.67 -5.62 -18.50
N PHE A 427 10.91 -5.84 -18.11
CA PHE A 427 11.52 -5.22 -16.95
C PHE A 427 11.85 -3.77 -17.26
N SER A 428 11.75 -2.91 -16.24
CA SER A 428 12.39 -1.62 -16.33
C SER A 428 13.91 -1.81 -16.39
N SER A 429 14.62 -0.85 -16.98
CA SER A 429 16.09 -0.87 -17.04
C SER A 429 16.71 -1.01 -15.64
N ARG A 430 16.10 -0.42 -14.61
CA ARG A 430 16.54 -0.50 -13.22
C ARG A 430 16.37 -1.90 -12.63
N VAL A 431 15.23 -2.56 -12.86
CA VAL A 431 15.03 -3.94 -12.39
C VAL A 431 16.01 -4.87 -13.07
N ALA A 432 16.28 -4.68 -14.37
CA ALA A 432 17.28 -5.46 -15.08
C ALA A 432 18.70 -5.25 -14.51
N ASP A 433 19.09 -4.01 -14.21
CA ASP A 433 20.36 -3.70 -13.55
C ASP A 433 20.44 -4.35 -12.16
N ASN A 434 19.38 -4.27 -11.36
CA ASN A 434 19.33 -4.92 -10.05
C ASN A 434 19.51 -6.44 -10.17
N LEU A 435 18.86 -7.10 -11.13
CA LEU A 435 19.01 -8.55 -11.35
C LEU A 435 20.43 -8.93 -11.77
N PHE A 436 21.08 -8.11 -12.61
CA PHE A 436 22.49 -8.27 -12.95
C PHE A 436 23.37 -8.20 -11.69
N TRP A 437 23.14 -7.19 -10.84
CA TRP A 437 23.89 -7.03 -9.59
C TRP A 437 23.60 -8.15 -8.58
N ILE A 438 22.36 -8.62 -8.46
CA ILE A 438 22.02 -9.78 -7.62
C ILE A 438 22.82 -11.00 -8.05
N GLY A 439 22.88 -11.30 -9.35
CA GLY A 439 23.68 -12.41 -9.87
C GLY A 439 25.16 -12.23 -9.54
N ARG A 440 25.70 -11.02 -9.77
CA ARG A 440 27.10 -10.70 -9.46
C ARG A 440 27.42 -10.83 -7.97
N TYR A 441 26.58 -10.32 -7.09
CA TYR A 441 26.77 -10.43 -5.64
C TYR A 441 26.60 -11.86 -5.14
N GLY A 442 25.68 -12.63 -5.73
CA GLY A 442 25.48 -14.05 -5.45
C GLY A 442 26.73 -14.86 -5.77
N GLU A 443 27.24 -14.74 -7.00
CA GLU A 443 28.48 -15.39 -7.44
C GLU A 443 29.67 -14.99 -6.56
N ARG A 444 29.84 -13.69 -6.26
CA ARG A 444 30.93 -13.21 -5.39
C ARG A 444 30.82 -13.74 -3.96
N SER A 445 29.62 -13.76 -3.38
CA SER A 445 29.38 -14.25 -2.02
C SER A 445 29.65 -15.75 -1.92
N GLU A 446 29.18 -16.51 -2.91
CA GLU A 446 29.40 -17.96 -3.03
C GLU A 446 30.88 -18.29 -3.11
N PHE A 447 31.57 -17.62 -4.03
CA PHE A 447 33.00 -17.82 -4.26
C PHE A 447 33.84 -17.44 -3.05
N ALA A 448 33.57 -16.27 -2.45
CA ALA A 448 34.23 -15.81 -1.25
C ALA A 448 33.98 -16.76 -0.06
N THR A 449 32.76 -17.28 0.10
CA THR A 449 32.43 -18.23 1.16
C THR A 449 33.22 -19.52 1.00
N ARG A 450 33.31 -20.06 -0.23
CA ARG A 450 34.10 -21.27 -0.50
C ARG A 450 35.59 -21.06 -0.18
N LEU A 451 36.16 -19.94 -0.59
CA LEU A 451 37.57 -19.64 -0.31
C LEU A 451 37.84 -19.36 1.17
N LEU A 452 37.01 -18.57 1.84
CA LEU A 452 37.16 -18.30 3.26
C LEU A 452 37.01 -19.60 4.07
N ARG A 453 36.06 -20.46 3.73
CA ARG A 453 35.94 -21.79 4.34
C ARG A 453 37.19 -22.64 4.10
N CYS A 454 37.71 -22.63 2.86
CA CYS A 454 38.93 -23.34 2.47
C CYS A 454 40.16 -22.93 3.30
N VAL A 455 40.34 -21.61 3.50
CA VAL A 455 41.43 -21.03 4.29
C VAL A 455 41.22 -21.29 5.78
N ILE A 456 40.04 -20.98 6.33
CA ILE A 456 39.73 -21.17 7.75
C ILE A 456 39.86 -22.63 8.15
N SER A 457 39.27 -23.57 7.39
CA SER A 457 39.36 -25.00 7.72
C SER A 457 40.79 -25.51 7.75
N ARG A 458 41.68 -25.01 6.88
CA ARG A 458 43.10 -25.38 6.87
C ARG A 458 43.89 -24.73 8.02
N LEU A 459 43.54 -23.51 8.42
CA LEU A 459 44.14 -22.85 9.58
C LEU A 459 43.74 -23.50 10.91
N THR A 460 42.52 -24.05 10.98
CA THR A 460 42.00 -24.72 12.18
C THR A 460 42.29 -26.21 12.25
N ALA A 461 42.71 -26.84 11.14
CA ALA A 461 43.03 -28.26 11.12
C ALA A 461 44.37 -28.51 11.81
N GLU A 462 44.45 -29.50 12.69
CA GLU A 462 45.68 -29.99 13.35
C GLU A 462 46.67 -30.68 12.36
N SER A 463 46.59 -30.37 11.07
CA SER A 463 47.29 -31.08 10.01
C SER A 463 48.62 -30.41 9.66
N GLY A 464 49.69 -31.21 9.59
CA GLY A 464 51.08 -30.76 9.44
C GLY A 464 51.40 -29.96 8.17
N PHE A 465 52.66 -29.48 8.13
CA PHE A 465 53.32 -28.55 7.20
C PHE A 465 52.85 -28.47 5.72
N GLY A 466 52.25 -29.51 5.15
CA GLY A 466 51.71 -29.50 3.78
C GLY A 466 50.43 -28.68 3.59
N ALA A 467 49.66 -28.40 4.65
CA ALA A 467 48.45 -27.57 4.57
C ALA A 467 48.74 -26.06 4.37
N LEU A 468 49.97 -25.61 4.64
CA LEU A 468 50.36 -24.20 4.68
C LEU A 468 50.77 -23.65 3.29
N THR A 469 51.22 -24.51 2.37
CA THR A 469 51.65 -24.11 1.01
C THR A 469 50.47 -23.71 0.11
N GLU A 470 49.28 -24.23 0.36
CA GLU A 470 48.05 -23.89 -0.39
C GLU A 470 47.36 -22.60 0.14
N ILE A 471 47.71 -22.16 1.35
CA ILE A 471 47.09 -20.96 1.97
C ILE A 471 47.57 -19.69 1.27
N GLY A 472 48.86 -19.62 0.91
CA GLY A 472 49.43 -18.47 0.19
C GLY A 472 48.66 -18.12 -1.09
N PRO A 473 48.51 -19.06 -2.04
CA PRO A 473 47.74 -18.83 -3.26
C PRO A 473 46.27 -18.47 -3.01
N ALA A 474 45.61 -19.10 -2.04
CA ALA A 474 44.22 -18.78 -1.70
C ALA A 474 44.09 -17.38 -1.07
N TRP A 475 45.10 -16.97 -0.28
CA TRP A 475 45.20 -15.64 0.32
C TRP A 475 45.42 -14.56 -0.74
N ASP A 476 46.38 -14.77 -1.63
CA ASP A 476 46.64 -13.88 -2.77
C ASP A 476 45.40 -13.76 -3.68
N PHE A 477 44.67 -14.87 -3.85
CA PHE A 477 43.42 -14.85 -4.60
C PHE A 477 42.35 -13.99 -3.92
N LEU A 478 42.17 -14.10 -2.60
CA LEU A 478 41.25 -13.25 -1.83
C LEU A 478 41.63 -11.76 -1.89
N ILE A 479 42.93 -11.43 -1.89
CA ILE A 479 43.43 -10.06 -2.09
C ILE A 479 43.11 -9.58 -3.51
N SER A 480 43.39 -10.39 -4.54
CA SER A 480 43.14 -10.00 -5.94
C SER A 480 41.67 -9.76 -6.26
N LEU A 481 40.77 -10.43 -5.54
CA LEU A 481 39.32 -10.21 -5.63
C LEU A 481 38.82 -9.03 -4.78
N GLY A 482 39.70 -8.40 -4.01
CA GLY A 482 39.39 -7.28 -3.12
C GLY A 482 38.65 -7.67 -1.85
N HIS A 483 38.65 -8.94 -1.46
CA HIS A 483 38.06 -9.39 -0.19
C HIS A 483 38.98 -9.05 1.01
N LEU A 484 40.29 -8.98 0.77
CA LEU A 484 41.33 -8.65 1.75
C LEU A 484 42.16 -7.44 1.27
N ASP A 485 42.68 -6.63 2.20
CA ASP A 485 43.52 -5.48 1.86
C ASP A 485 44.96 -5.93 1.64
N ALA A 486 45.62 -5.34 0.64
CA ALA A 486 46.98 -5.71 0.23
C ALA A 486 48.11 -5.45 1.26
N PRO A 487 48.04 -4.59 2.30
CA PRO A 487 49.17 -4.38 3.18
C PRO A 487 49.09 -5.28 4.43
N ALA A 488 49.13 -6.60 4.26
CA ALA A 488 49.54 -7.55 5.30
C ALA A 488 49.85 -8.91 4.68
N CYS A 489 51.14 -9.22 4.52
CA CYS A 489 51.68 -10.50 4.06
C CYS A 489 51.57 -10.78 2.55
N HIS A 490 52.29 -10.01 1.73
CA HIS A 490 52.81 -10.60 0.50
C HIS A 490 53.88 -11.65 0.85
N SER A 491 53.81 -12.80 0.19
CA SER A 491 54.70 -13.97 0.24
C SER A 491 54.60 -14.96 1.42
N GLU A 492 54.25 -14.56 2.65
CA GLU A 492 54.05 -15.51 3.77
C GLU A 492 53.01 -15.02 4.80
N PRO A 493 51.73 -15.47 4.71
CA PRO A 493 50.65 -15.11 5.66
C PRO A 493 50.97 -15.45 7.13
N LEU A 494 51.92 -16.36 7.35
CA LEU A 494 52.32 -16.87 8.65
C LEU A 494 53.55 -16.17 9.22
N ALA A 495 54.28 -15.36 8.43
CA ALA A 495 55.50 -14.68 8.87
C ALA A 495 55.27 -13.64 9.98
N HIS A 496 54.02 -13.14 10.10
CA HIS A 496 53.62 -12.10 11.05
C HIS A 496 52.76 -12.65 12.20
N GLY A 497 52.67 -13.98 12.35
CA GLY A 497 51.86 -14.66 13.36
C GLY A 497 50.37 -14.76 13.03
N TYR A 498 49.64 -15.59 13.80
CA TYR A 498 48.23 -15.90 13.56
C TYR A 498 47.26 -14.73 13.81
N GLY A 499 47.63 -13.75 14.64
CA GLY A 499 46.74 -12.66 15.06
C GLY A 499 46.27 -11.73 13.93
N PRO A 500 47.17 -11.16 13.11
CA PRO A 500 46.80 -10.32 11.97
C PRO A 500 45.97 -11.07 10.91
N LEU A 501 46.29 -12.35 10.70
CA LEU A 501 45.57 -13.24 9.79
C LEU A 501 44.12 -13.46 10.25
N GLU A 502 43.94 -13.75 11.53
CA GLU A 502 42.63 -13.95 12.14
C GLU A 502 41.79 -12.66 12.09
N LEU A 503 42.40 -11.50 12.35
CA LEU A 503 41.74 -10.20 12.27
C LEU A 503 41.25 -9.91 10.84
N ALA A 504 42.10 -10.17 9.83
CA ALA A 504 41.77 -9.96 8.43
C ALA A 504 40.66 -10.91 7.95
N LEU A 505 40.67 -12.18 8.38
CA LEU A 505 39.59 -13.14 8.10
C LEU A 505 38.27 -12.73 8.78
N LYS A 506 38.33 -12.30 10.06
CA LYS A 506 37.16 -11.78 10.77
C LYS A 506 36.57 -10.55 10.06
N ALA A 507 37.41 -9.63 9.61
CA ALA A 507 36.97 -8.47 8.83
C ALA A 507 36.35 -8.88 7.49
N ALA A 508 36.96 -9.83 6.77
CA ALA A 508 36.43 -10.33 5.50
C ALA A 508 35.06 -11.01 5.64
N VAL A 509 34.75 -11.60 6.80
CA VAL A 509 33.45 -12.25 7.05
C VAL A 509 32.43 -11.26 7.63
N PHE A 510 32.79 -10.49 8.66
CA PHE A 510 31.83 -9.81 9.54
C PHE A 510 31.82 -8.29 9.44
N ASP A 511 32.76 -7.65 8.74
CA ASP A 511 32.78 -6.18 8.64
C ASP A 511 31.85 -5.68 7.54
N GLY A 512 30.65 -5.24 7.92
CA GLY A 512 29.65 -4.70 6.98
C GLY A 512 30.03 -3.34 6.35
N ARG A 513 31.08 -2.67 6.82
CA ARG A 513 31.56 -1.41 6.22
C ARG A 513 32.65 -1.64 5.16
N ARG A 514 33.22 -2.84 5.13
CA ARG A 514 34.27 -3.23 4.20
C ARG A 514 33.66 -3.68 2.89
N ALA A 515 34.02 -3.01 1.81
CA ALA A 515 33.61 -3.41 0.46
C ALA A 515 34.11 -4.83 0.17
N GLY A 516 33.23 -5.72 -0.29
CA GLY A 516 33.59 -7.09 -0.61
C GLY A 516 33.67 -8.04 0.58
N SER A 517 33.35 -7.62 1.81
CA SER A 517 33.15 -8.59 2.90
C SER A 517 31.92 -9.48 2.62
N LEU A 518 31.87 -10.67 3.19
CA LEU A 518 30.70 -11.56 3.03
C LEU A 518 29.42 -10.91 3.56
N LEU A 519 29.50 -10.21 4.69
CA LEU A 519 28.35 -9.51 5.25
C LEU A 519 27.85 -8.41 4.31
N GLU A 520 28.75 -7.58 3.76
CA GLU A 520 28.39 -6.52 2.81
C GLU A 520 27.78 -7.09 1.53
N LEU A 521 28.39 -8.12 0.94
CA LEU A 521 27.89 -8.78 -0.27
C LEU A 521 26.49 -9.38 -0.04
N ASN A 522 26.28 -10.02 1.11
CA ASN A 522 24.98 -10.57 1.47
C ASN A 522 23.95 -9.47 1.75
N ASP A 523 24.34 -8.39 2.41
CA ASP A 523 23.47 -7.22 2.64
C ASP A 523 23.06 -6.55 1.31
N GLN A 524 23.97 -6.42 0.35
CA GLN A 524 23.62 -5.91 -1.00
C GLN A 524 22.71 -6.86 -1.75
N LEU A 525 22.96 -8.17 -1.67
CA LEU A 525 22.09 -9.19 -2.28
C LEU A 525 20.68 -9.12 -1.70
N LEU A 526 20.55 -9.07 -0.38
CA LEU A 526 19.28 -8.94 0.32
C LEU A 526 18.60 -7.61 0.00
N ARG A 527 19.35 -6.50 -0.03
CA ARG A 527 18.85 -5.18 -0.39
C ARG A 527 18.27 -5.18 -1.81
N LEU A 528 19.05 -5.59 -2.81
CA LEU A 528 18.62 -5.61 -4.21
C LEU A 528 17.49 -6.62 -4.44
N GLY A 529 17.54 -7.76 -3.75
CA GLY A 529 16.44 -8.71 -3.74
C GLY A 529 15.15 -8.05 -3.24
N ARG A 530 15.20 -7.32 -2.12
CA ARG A 530 14.03 -6.64 -1.55
C ARG A 530 13.48 -5.58 -2.50
N ILE A 531 14.37 -4.83 -3.16
CA ILE A 531 14.01 -3.83 -4.17
C ILE A 531 13.32 -4.50 -5.36
N SER A 532 13.82 -5.66 -5.82
CA SER A 532 13.30 -6.39 -7.01
C SER A 532 12.39 -7.56 -6.64
N ARG A 533 11.63 -7.43 -5.55
CA ARG A 533 10.85 -8.52 -4.95
C ARG A 533 9.81 -9.10 -5.91
N ASP A 534 9.21 -8.27 -6.74
CA ASP A 534 8.19 -8.64 -7.73
C ASP A 534 8.74 -9.58 -8.81
N ALA A 535 10.02 -9.43 -9.18
CA ALA A 535 10.71 -10.24 -10.17
C ALA A 535 11.25 -11.58 -9.63
N LEU A 536 11.35 -11.75 -8.31
CA LEU A 536 11.84 -12.96 -7.66
C LEU A 536 10.71 -13.89 -7.25
N SER A 537 10.95 -15.20 -7.22
CA SER A 537 9.94 -16.18 -6.79
C SER A 537 9.57 -15.99 -5.31
N LEU A 538 8.35 -16.36 -4.91
CA LEU A 538 7.99 -16.34 -3.48
C LEU A 538 8.83 -17.34 -2.67
N ASP A 539 9.28 -18.42 -3.29
CA ASP A 539 10.09 -19.45 -2.64
C ASP A 539 11.49 -18.92 -2.28
N THR A 540 12.00 -17.95 -3.05
CA THR A 540 13.24 -17.22 -2.74
C THR A 540 13.21 -16.53 -1.37
N TRP A 541 12.02 -16.21 -0.85
CA TRP A 541 11.84 -15.47 0.41
C TRP A 541 11.39 -16.34 1.58
N ARG A 542 11.03 -17.60 1.32
CA ARG A 542 10.45 -18.52 2.32
C ARG A 542 11.47 -19.53 2.86
N ILE A 543 12.68 -19.56 2.30
CA ILE A 543 13.88 -20.23 2.84
C ILE A 543 14.45 -19.31 3.92
#